data_AF-A0A534ZPC2-F1
#
_entry.id   AF-A0A534ZPC2-F1
#
_cell.length_a   1.000
_cell.length_b   1.000
_cell.length_c   1.000
_cell.angle_alpha   90.00
_cell.angle_beta   90.00
_cell.angle_gamma   90.00
#
_symmetry.space_group_name_H-M   'P 1'
#
loop_
_entity.id
_entity.type
_entity.pdbx_description
1 polymer ?
#
loop_
_entity_poly.entity_id
_entity_poly.type
_entity_poly.pdbx_seq_one_letter_code
_entity_poly.pdbx_strand_id
1 'polypeptide(L)'
;MNAPNGTRRRVVVTGLGLVTPLGIGIEANWESLVAGRSGIGPITRFDASALPARIAGEVRDFEPERFIERKDLKKMDIFIQYAVGAAELAVEDASLPLPLAAPRRTGVIVGVGMGGISSVEETYLNLAAQSVRRVSPFLIPRIIPNMASGQIAIRYGARGPNYATTSACASGAHAIGEALMLIRDGHQDVMLAGGAEAPICLLGVGGFSAMRALATNFNDEPARASRPFDARRDGFVIAEGAGVLVLEELEHARRRGARVYA
;
A
#
# COMPACT_ATOMS: atom_id res chain seq x y z
N MET A 1 5.98 13.16 29.23
CA MET A 1 5.41 12.89 30.57
C MET A 1 4.77 11.52 30.50
N ASN A 2 5.36 10.54 31.18
CA ASN A 2 4.86 9.16 31.20
C ASN A 2 3.51 9.12 31.91
N ALA A 3 2.56 8.34 31.37
CA ALA A 3 1.27 8.13 32.00
C ALA A 3 1.46 7.58 33.43
N PRO A 4 0.89 8.21 34.46
CA PRO A 4 0.88 7.67 35.80
C PRO A 4 -0.05 6.43 35.79
N ASN A 5 0.47 5.30 36.26
CA ASN A 5 -0.16 3.96 36.29
C ASN A 5 -0.12 3.13 34.99
N GLY A 6 1.03 2.48 34.72
CA GLY A 6 1.16 1.02 34.56
C GLY A 6 0.37 0.21 33.50
N THR A 7 -0.67 0.74 32.85
CA THR A 7 -1.49 -0.02 31.90
C THR A 7 -1.33 0.58 30.50
N ARG A 8 -0.62 -0.16 29.63
CA ARG A 8 -0.51 0.15 28.19
C ARG A 8 -1.91 0.29 27.57
N ARG A 9 -2.15 1.35 26.78
CA ARG A 9 -3.45 1.56 26.12
C ARG A 9 -3.73 0.41 25.17
N ARG A 10 -4.96 -0.10 25.17
CA ARG A 10 -5.39 -1.16 24.25
C ARG A 10 -5.66 -0.56 22.89
N VAL A 11 -5.22 -1.23 21.84
CA VAL A 11 -5.38 -0.80 20.45
C VAL A 11 -6.23 -1.84 19.75
N VAL A 12 -7.20 -1.36 18.96
CA VAL A 12 -8.14 -2.16 18.19
C VAL A 12 -8.07 -1.78 16.72
N VAL A 13 -8.53 -2.69 15.86
CA VAL A 13 -8.72 -2.40 14.43
C VAL A 13 -10.18 -2.05 14.20
N THR A 14 -10.45 -0.82 13.74
CA THR A 14 -11.82 -0.33 13.49
C THR A 14 -12.16 -0.21 12.01
N GLY A 15 -11.17 -0.20 11.11
CA GLY A 15 -11.40 -0.18 9.68
C GLY A 15 -10.31 -0.89 8.87
N LEU A 16 -10.69 -1.45 7.73
CA LEU A 16 -9.82 -2.14 6.78
C LEU A 16 -10.03 -1.56 5.38
N GLY A 17 -8.94 -1.38 4.63
CA GLY A 17 -9.02 -0.99 3.22
C GLY A 17 -7.99 -1.72 2.40
N LEU A 18 -8.44 -2.32 1.29
CA LEU A 18 -7.66 -3.24 0.47
C LEU A 18 -7.78 -2.88 -1.01
N VAL A 19 -6.63 -2.78 -1.68
CA VAL A 19 -6.48 -2.67 -3.13
C VAL A 19 -5.50 -3.75 -3.53
N THR A 20 -5.97 -4.85 -4.12
CA THR A 20 -5.11 -6.00 -4.41
C THR A 20 -5.46 -6.65 -5.76
N PRO A 21 -4.64 -7.60 -6.25
CA PRO A 21 -4.96 -8.39 -7.45
C PRO A 21 -6.21 -9.27 -7.30
N LEU A 22 -6.75 -9.43 -6.08
CA LEU A 22 -7.98 -10.17 -5.81
C LEU A 22 -9.24 -9.27 -5.84
N GLY A 23 -9.06 -7.95 -5.88
CA GLY A 23 -10.16 -6.97 -5.96
C GLY A 23 -9.91 -5.70 -5.15
N ILE A 24 -10.90 -4.81 -5.20
CA ILE A 24 -10.93 -3.54 -4.47
C ILE A 24 -11.98 -3.63 -3.36
N GLY A 25 -11.61 -3.30 -2.12
CA GLY A 25 -12.51 -3.40 -0.95
C GLY A 25 -12.44 -4.75 -0.24
N ILE A 26 -13.09 -4.85 0.92
CA ILE A 26 -12.99 -6.01 1.81
C ILE A 26 -13.69 -7.24 1.22
N GLU A 27 -14.90 -7.04 0.70
CA GLU A 27 -15.79 -8.11 0.23
C GLU A 27 -15.15 -8.88 -0.93
N ALA A 28 -14.74 -8.17 -1.98
CA ALA A 28 -14.12 -8.78 -3.17
C ALA A 28 -12.85 -9.56 -2.81
N ASN A 29 -12.03 -9.00 -1.92
CA ASN A 29 -10.80 -9.66 -1.45
C ASN A 29 -11.11 -10.91 -0.63
N TRP A 30 -12.02 -10.81 0.34
CA TRP A 30 -12.37 -11.89 1.24
C TRP A 30 -13.03 -13.06 0.51
N GLU A 31 -13.99 -12.77 -0.38
CA GLU A 31 -14.64 -13.79 -1.20
C GLU A 31 -13.64 -14.52 -2.10
N SER A 32 -12.70 -13.79 -2.70
CA SER A 32 -11.67 -14.38 -3.57
C SER A 32 -10.68 -15.23 -2.79
N LEU A 33 -10.28 -14.76 -1.61
CA LEU A 33 -9.37 -15.47 -0.72
C LEU A 33 -9.98 -16.79 -0.22
N VAL A 34 -11.22 -16.75 0.29
CA VAL A 34 -11.92 -17.93 0.82
C VAL A 34 -12.23 -18.95 -0.29
N ALA A 35 -12.52 -18.48 -1.51
CA ALA A 35 -12.75 -19.34 -2.67
C ALA A 35 -11.46 -19.89 -3.30
N GLY A 36 -10.27 -19.52 -2.82
CA GLY A 36 -8.99 -19.96 -3.37
C GLY A 36 -8.72 -19.43 -4.79
N ARG A 37 -9.28 -18.27 -5.15
CA ARG A 37 -9.04 -17.63 -6.46
C ARG A 37 -7.66 -16.99 -6.50
N SER A 38 -6.93 -17.24 -7.59
CA SER A 38 -5.64 -16.59 -7.83
C SER A 38 -5.82 -15.22 -8.48
N GLY A 39 -5.12 -14.21 -7.96
CA GLY A 39 -4.97 -12.90 -8.60
C GLY A 39 -3.79 -12.83 -9.59
N ILE A 40 -3.07 -13.93 -9.81
CA ILE A 40 -1.90 -13.98 -10.69
C ILE A 40 -2.32 -14.25 -12.14
N GLY A 41 -1.79 -13.44 -13.05
CA GLY A 41 -1.96 -13.58 -14.50
C GLY A 41 -0.69 -13.22 -15.28
N PRO A 42 -0.75 -13.21 -16.62
CA PRO A 42 0.32 -12.66 -17.44
C PRO A 42 0.48 -11.16 -17.15
N ILE A 43 1.71 -10.65 -17.25
CA ILE A 43 1.99 -9.21 -17.18
C ILE A 43 1.34 -8.53 -18.39
N THR A 44 0.58 -7.47 -18.14
CA THR A 44 -0.07 -6.65 -19.18
C THR A 44 0.37 -5.19 -19.14
N ARG A 45 1.06 -4.75 -18.08
CA ARG A 45 1.55 -3.36 -17.92
C ARG A 45 2.63 -2.95 -18.93
N PHE A 46 3.40 -3.91 -19.42
CA PHE A 46 4.48 -3.70 -20.40
C PHE A 46 4.77 -5.02 -21.15
N ASP A 47 5.56 -4.94 -22.24
CA ASP A 47 6.01 -6.14 -22.96
C ASP A 47 7.06 -6.91 -22.14
N ALA A 48 6.63 -8.00 -21.50
CA ALA A 48 7.49 -8.88 -20.73
C ALA A 48 8.08 -10.05 -21.54
N SER A 49 7.91 -10.11 -22.87
CA SER A 49 8.30 -11.27 -23.69
C SER A 49 9.78 -11.64 -23.57
N ALA A 50 10.65 -10.64 -23.39
CA ALA A 50 12.09 -10.82 -23.21
C ALA A 50 12.51 -11.24 -21.79
N LEU A 51 11.59 -11.28 -20.82
CA LEU A 51 11.88 -11.59 -19.43
C LEU A 51 11.69 -13.09 -19.12
N PRO A 52 12.51 -13.66 -18.21
CA PRO A 52 12.30 -15.00 -17.69
C PRO A 52 10.96 -15.15 -16.96
N ALA A 53 10.61 -14.17 -16.12
CA ALA A 53 9.34 -14.10 -15.41
C ALA A 53 8.37 -13.17 -16.16
N ARG A 54 7.22 -13.71 -16.57
CA ARG A 54 6.22 -13.02 -17.41
C ARG A 54 4.84 -12.94 -16.77
N ILE A 55 4.77 -13.22 -15.48
CA ILE A 55 3.53 -13.28 -14.69
C ILE A 55 3.63 -12.38 -13.47
N ALA A 56 2.50 -11.81 -13.06
CA ALA A 56 2.41 -10.96 -11.89
C ALA A 56 0.98 -10.94 -11.32
N GLY A 57 0.85 -10.47 -10.08
CA GLY A 57 -0.42 -10.04 -9.50
C GLY A 57 -0.64 -8.56 -9.77
N GLU A 58 -1.26 -8.23 -10.90
CA GLU A 58 -1.64 -6.85 -11.24
C GLU A 58 -2.98 -6.50 -10.59
N VAL A 59 -3.09 -5.30 -10.01
CA VAL A 59 -4.38 -4.78 -9.53
C VAL A 59 -5.24 -4.44 -10.75
N ARG A 60 -6.45 -4.99 -10.79
CA ARG A 60 -7.42 -4.79 -11.87
C ARG A 60 -8.56 -3.89 -11.42
N ASP A 61 -9.18 -3.22 -12.38
CA ASP A 61 -10.40 -2.43 -12.19
C ASP A 61 -10.30 -1.34 -11.10
N PHE A 62 -9.08 -0.87 -10.82
CA PHE A 62 -8.87 0.27 -9.95
C PHE A 62 -9.04 1.57 -10.72
N GLU A 63 -10.08 2.32 -10.38
CA GLU A 63 -10.38 3.65 -10.95
C GLU A 63 -9.89 4.74 -9.98
N PRO A 64 -8.68 5.31 -10.18
CA PRO A 64 -8.11 6.26 -9.24
C PRO A 64 -8.93 7.55 -9.11
N GLU A 65 -9.70 7.93 -10.13
CA GLU A 65 -10.63 9.07 -10.13
C GLU A 65 -11.72 8.98 -9.05
N ARG A 66 -12.06 7.77 -8.59
CA ARG A 66 -13.02 7.58 -7.48
C ARG A 66 -12.46 8.10 -6.16
N PHE A 67 -11.13 8.15 -6.04
CA PHE A 67 -10.42 8.50 -4.82
C PHE A 67 -9.64 9.82 -4.95
N ILE A 68 -9.22 10.20 -6.14
CA ILE A 68 -8.25 11.29 -6.36
C ILE A 68 -8.78 12.25 -7.42
N GLU A 69 -8.70 13.55 -7.13
CA GLU A 69 -9.06 14.56 -8.12
C GLU A 69 -8.18 14.44 -9.37
N ARG A 70 -8.81 14.56 -10.55
CA ARG A 70 -8.14 14.39 -11.84
C ARG A 70 -6.87 15.23 -12.03
N LYS A 71 -6.83 16.42 -11.41
CA LYS A 71 -5.68 17.35 -11.46
C LYS A 71 -4.46 16.85 -10.68
N ASP A 72 -4.68 15.96 -9.71
CA ASP A 72 -3.66 15.46 -8.79
C ASP A 72 -3.14 14.06 -9.19
N LEU A 73 -3.87 13.32 -10.03
CA LEU A 73 -3.46 12.01 -10.57
C LEU A 73 -2.04 12.03 -11.16
N LYS A 74 -1.75 13.02 -12.02
CA LYS A 74 -0.43 13.15 -12.67
C LYS A 74 0.72 13.50 -11.71
N LYS A 75 0.40 13.85 -10.46
CA LYS A 75 1.37 14.18 -9.42
C LYS A 75 1.69 12.97 -8.53
N MET A 76 1.04 11.83 -8.75
CA MET A 76 1.16 10.63 -7.93
C MET A 76 1.61 9.44 -8.79
N ASP A 77 2.60 8.68 -8.30
CA ASP A 77 2.87 7.34 -8.80
C ASP A 77 1.73 6.38 -8.39
N ILE A 78 1.63 5.24 -9.07
CA ILE A 78 0.60 4.22 -8.86
C ILE A 78 0.58 3.73 -7.41
N PHE A 79 1.73 3.53 -6.75
CA PHE A 79 1.74 3.08 -5.35
C PHE A 79 1.07 4.08 -4.40
N ILE A 80 1.20 5.39 -4.68
CA ILE A 80 0.55 6.45 -3.91
C ILE A 80 -0.97 6.41 -4.16
N GLN A 81 -1.37 6.17 -5.41
CA GLN A 81 -2.79 6.06 -5.76
C GLN A 81 -3.45 4.89 -5.04
N TYR A 82 -2.78 3.72 -4.99
CA TYR A 82 -3.25 2.57 -4.22
C TYR A 82 -3.31 2.87 -2.72
N ALA A 83 -2.30 3.54 -2.16
CA ALA A 83 -2.31 3.93 -0.75
C ALA A 83 -3.51 4.84 -0.41
N VAL A 84 -3.80 5.84 -1.25
CA VAL A 84 -4.94 6.74 -1.05
C VAL A 84 -6.27 6.00 -1.19
N GLY A 85 -6.42 5.13 -2.21
CA GLY A 85 -7.62 4.33 -2.39
C GLY A 85 -7.87 3.37 -1.22
N ALA A 86 -6.84 2.67 -0.76
CA ALA A 86 -6.94 1.79 0.41
C ALA A 86 -7.24 2.58 1.70
N ALA A 87 -6.67 3.79 1.86
CA ALA A 87 -6.98 4.62 3.01
C ALA A 87 -8.44 5.12 3.02
N GLU A 88 -9.00 5.48 1.86
CA GLU A 88 -10.42 5.84 1.74
C GLU A 88 -11.31 4.69 2.19
N LEU A 89 -11.09 3.50 1.64
CA LEU A 89 -11.85 2.31 1.99
C LEU A 89 -11.75 2.02 3.51
N ALA A 90 -10.56 2.18 4.10
CA ALA A 90 -10.35 1.97 5.53
C ALA A 90 -11.06 3.02 6.41
N VAL A 91 -11.06 4.28 5.99
CA VAL A 91 -11.75 5.38 6.70
C VAL A 91 -13.27 5.23 6.62
N GLU A 92 -13.79 4.86 5.46
CA GLU A 92 -15.21 4.56 5.25
C GLU A 92 -15.65 3.36 6.10
N ASP A 93 -14.89 2.26 6.05
CA ASP A 93 -15.15 1.04 6.83
C ASP A 93 -15.11 1.28 8.35
N ALA A 94 -14.23 2.18 8.80
CA ALA A 94 -14.16 2.62 10.19
C ALA A 94 -15.29 3.56 10.60
N SER A 95 -16.02 4.14 9.64
CA SER A 95 -16.95 5.25 9.85
C SER A 95 -16.31 6.36 10.69
N LEU A 96 -15.06 6.72 10.37
CA LEU A 96 -14.31 7.73 11.10
C LEU A 96 -14.94 9.11 10.83
N PRO A 97 -15.25 9.92 11.86
CA PRO A 97 -15.93 11.19 11.64
C PRO A 97 -15.03 12.19 10.90
N LEU A 98 -15.58 12.80 9.84
CA LEU A 98 -14.94 13.84 9.05
C LEU A 98 -15.72 15.17 9.18
N PRO A 99 -15.06 16.31 9.43
CA PRO A 99 -13.62 16.45 9.69
C PRO A 99 -13.18 15.72 10.97
N LEU A 100 -11.92 15.26 10.99
CA LEU A 100 -11.36 14.54 12.13
C LEU A 100 -11.54 15.35 13.43
N ALA A 101 -12.14 14.72 14.45
CA ALA A 101 -12.41 15.38 15.74
C ALA A 101 -11.13 15.84 16.46
N ALA A 102 -10.03 15.08 16.30
CA ALA A 102 -8.73 15.40 16.89
C ALA A 102 -7.59 15.20 15.86
N PRO A 103 -7.39 16.15 14.93
CA PRO A 103 -6.41 16.03 13.85
C PRO A 103 -4.99 15.75 14.34
N ARG A 104 -4.56 16.40 15.44
CA ARG A 104 -3.22 16.22 16.04
C ARG A 104 -3.03 14.87 16.76
N ARG A 105 -4.12 14.15 16.98
CA ARG A 105 -4.17 12.81 17.61
C ARG A 105 -4.45 11.71 16.58
N THR A 106 -4.48 12.07 15.30
CA THR A 106 -4.61 11.16 14.17
C THR A 106 -3.35 11.24 13.32
N GLY A 107 -2.61 10.13 13.23
CA GLY A 107 -1.39 10.02 12.42
C GLY A 107 -1.54 9.06 11.24
N VAL A 108 -0.52 9.01 10.40
CA VAL A 108 -0.47 8.17 9.20
C VAL A 108 0.93 7.57 9.06
N ILE A 109 1.03 6.25 8.96
CA ILE A 109 2.30 5.55 8.67
C ILE A 109 2.05 4.48 7.63
N VAL A 110 2.55 4.67 6.41
CA VAL A 110 2.41 3.69 5.32
C VAL A 110 3.79 3.25 4.88
N GLY A 111 4.05 1.96 5.02
CA GLY A 111 5.30 1.34 4.62
C GLY A 111 5.38 1.15 3.10
N VAL A 112 6.54 1.45 2.53
CA VAL A 112 6.78 1.34 1.09
C VAL A 112 8.18 0.81 0.86
N GLY A 113 8.31 -0.23 0.02
CA GLY A 113 9.58 -0.90 -0.22
C GLY A 113 10.44 -0.17 -1.26
N MET A 114 9.90 0.04 -2.47
CA MET A 114 10.66 0.56 -3.62
C MET A 114 10.26 1.98 -4.05
N GLY A 115 9.11 2.48 -3.59
CA GLY A 115 8.64 3.82 -3.96
C GLY A 115 8.17 3.85 -5.42
N GLY A 116 8.26 5.02 -6.06
CA GLY A 116 7.75 5.21 -7.42
C GLY A 116 8.71 4.70 -8.50
N ILE A 117 9.10 3.43 -8.44
CA ILE A 117 10.05 2.81 -9.39
C ILE A 117 9.58 2.93 -10.84
N SER A 118 8.28 2.81 -11.08
CA SER A 118 7.66 3.00 -12.40
C SER A 118 7.82 4.44 -12.90
N SER A 119 7.61 5.45 -12.06
CA SER A 119 7.88 6.86 -12.40
C SER A 119 9.38 7.14 -12.62
N VAL A 120 10.28 6.46 -11.89
CA VAL A 120 11.73 6.56 -12.13
C VAL A 120 12.08 6.03 -13.52
N GLU A 121 11.60 4.84 -13.87
CA GLU A 121 11.79 4.24 -15.19
C GLU A 121 11.25 5.15 -16.31
N GLU A 122 9.99 5.58 -16.20
CA GLU A 122 9.35 6.48 -17.17
C GLU A 122 10.19 7.74 -17.38
N THR A 123 10.66 8.34 -16.28
CA THR A 123 11.46 9.57 -16.34
C THR A 123 12.83 9.33 -16.97
N TYR A 124 13.50 8.23 -16.63
CA TYR A 124 14.80 7.90 -17.19
C TYR A 124 14.72 7.65 -18.71
N LEU A 125 13.71 6.90 -19.17
CA LEU A 125 13.47 6.66 -20.60
C LEU A 125 13.21 7.97 -21.35
N ASN A 126 12.39 8.86 -20.77
CA ASN A 126 12.14 10.19 -21.33
C ASN A 126 13.40 11.06 -21.39
N LEU A 127 14.25 11.00 -20.37
CA LEU A 127 15.53 11.72 -20.33
C LEU A 127 16.49 11.23 -21.41
N ALA A 128 16.66 9.91 -21.53
CA ALA A 128 17.56 9.28 -22.50
C ALA A 128 17.15 9.59 -23.94
N ALA A 129 15.84 9.66 -24.21
CA ALA A 129 15.31 9.97 -25.53
C ALA A 129 15.29 11.48 -25.87
N GLN A 130 15.36 12.37 -24.87
CA GLN A 130 15.09 13.80 -25.07
C GLN A 130 16.04 14.71 -24.27
N SER A 131 15.57 15.32 -23.17
CA SER A 131 16.27 16.40 -22.46
C SER A 131 15.74 16.56 -21.04
N VAL A 132 16.61 17.01 -20.13
CA VAL A 132 16.29 17.36 -18.74
C VAL A 132 15.15 18.37 -18.59
N ARG A 133 14.90 19.22 -19.59
CA ARG A 133 13.80 20.19 -19.56
C ARG A 133 12.40 19.56 -19.53
N ARG A 134 12.27 18.27 -19.86
CA ARG A 134 10.99 17.53 -19.84
C ARG A 134 10.72 16.80 -18.52
N VAL A 135 11.66 16.85 -17.56
CA VAL A 135 11.45 16.25 -16.24
C VAL A 135 10.31 16.99 -15.54
N SER A 136 9.32 16.22 -15.08
CA SER A 136 8.19 16.77 -14.35
C SER A 136 8.64 17.43 -13.04
N PRO A 137 8.12 18.61 -12.68
CA PRO A 137 8.37 19.20 -11.36
C PRO A 137 7.81 18.33 -10.22
N PHE A 138 6.94 17.37 -10.53
CA PHE A 138 6.38 16.42 -9.58
C PHE A 138 7.16 15.12 -9.48
N LEU A 139 8.32 14.97 -10.15
CA LEU A 139 9.12 13.75 -10.09
C LEU A 139 9.40 13.32 -8.64
N ILE A 140 9.97 14.22 -7.83
CA ILE A 140 10.36 13.89 -6.46
C ILE A 140 9.13 13.50 -5.62
N PRO A 141 8.03 14.27 -5.60
CA PRO A 141 6.78 13.85 -4.96
C PRO A 141 6.18 12.54 -5.49
N ARG A 142 6.47 12.13 -6.73
CA ARG A 142 6.00 10.85 -7.29
C ARG A 142 6.82 9.67 -6.78
N ILE A 143 8.11 9.84 -6.52
CA ILE A 143 9.03 8.69 -6.29
C ILE A 143 9.34 8.41 -4.83
N ILE A 144 9.28 9.43 -3.95
CA ILE A 144 9.72 9.25 -2.57
C ILE A 144 8.69 8.45 -1.73
N PRO A 145 9.11 7.42 -0.97
CA PRO A 145 8.23 6.53 -0.21
C PRO A 145 7.20 7.21 0.70
N ASN A 146 7.60 8.28 1.41
CA ASN A 146 6.75 8.95 2.39
C ASN A 146 5.54 9.66 1.80
N MET A 147 5.44 9.79 0.49
CA MET A 147 4.30 10.44 -0.16
C MET A 147 3.01 9.62 -0.10
N ALA A 148 3.09 8.29 0.11
CA ALA A 148 1.90 7.50 0.46
C ALA A 148 1.24 8.05 1.74
N SER A 149 2.00 8.18 2.83
CA SER A 149 1.50 8.76 4.10
C SER A 149 1.17 10.24 3.97
N GLY A 150 1.99 10.99 3.23
CA GLY A 150 1.79 12.41 2.97
C GLY A 150 0.44 12.74 2.33
N GLN A 151 0.08 12.04 1.25
CA GLN A 151 -1.18 12.29 0.54
C GLN A 151 -2.40 11.90 1.36
N ILE A 152 -2.34 10.79 2.09
CA ILE A 152 -3.40 10.38 3.03
C ILE A 152 -3.60 11.45 4.13
N ALA A 153 -2.49 11.93 4.71
CA ALA A 153 -2.56 12.95 5.76
C ALA A 153 -3.15 14.27 5.26
N ILE A 154 -2.79 14.70 4.05
CA ILE A 154 -3.37 15.88 3.39
C ILE A 154 -4.87 15.68 3.18
N ARG A 155 -5.28 14.51 2.67
CA ARG A 155 -6.68 14.21 2.35
C ARG A 155 -7.60 14.31 3.56
N TYR A 156 -7.25 13.66 4.67
CA TYR A 156 -8.11 13.66 5.88
C TYR A 156 -7.79 14.77 6.87
N GLY A 157 -6.77 15.58 6.59
CA GLY A 157 -6.29 16.60 7.51
C GLY A 157 -5.67 16.02 8.78
N ALA A 158 -5.05 14.84 8.72
CA ALA A 158 -4.35 14.22 9.84
C ALA A 158 -3.05 15.00 10.14
N ARG A 159 -2.84 15.37 11.41
CA ARG A 159 -1.75 16.24 11.86
C ARG A 159 -0.89 15.61 12.97
N GLY A 160 -1.06 14.31 13.22
CA GLY A 160 -0.17 13.50 14.05
C GLY A 160 1.13 13.11 13.32
N PRO A 161 1.87 12.13 13.85
CA PRO A 161 3.04 11.54 13.19
C PRO A 161 2.71 11.11 11.75
N ASN A 162 3.58 11.50 10.83
CA ASN A 162 3.43 11.25 9.39
C ASN A 162 4.79 10.92 8.75
N TYR A 163 5.03 9.66 8.46
CA TYR A 163 6.26 9.18 7.80
C TYR A 163 6.02 7.79 7.20
N ALA A 164 6.96 7.32 6.37
CA ALA A 164 6.95 5.95 5.85
C ALA A 164 8.08 5.13 6.46
N THR A 165 7.80 3.87 6.76
CA THR A 165 8.81 2.85 7.04
C THR A 165 9.27 2.22 5.72
N THR A 166 10.55 1.88 5.64
CA THR A 166 11.09 1.12 4.50
C THR A 166 12.02 0.01 5.01
N SER A 167 11.54 -1.22 4.91
CA SER A 167 12.22 -2.45 5.34
C SER A 167 11.91 -3.59 4.37
N ALA A 168 11.89 -3.26 3.06
CA ALA A 168 11.54 -4.17 1.97
C ALA A 168 10.17 -4.86 2.22
N CYS A 169 10.13 -6.19 2.23
CA CYS A 169 8.90 -6.97 2.40
C CYS A 169 8.21 -6.72 3.75
N ALA A 170 8.94 -6.24 4.76
CA ALA A 170 8.41 -5.99 6.09
C ALA A 170 7.87 -4.56 6.27
N SER A 171 7.95 -3.68 5.26
CA SER A 171 7.64 -2.25 5.40
C SER A 171 6.24 -2.02 5.99
N GLY A 172 5.21 -2.67 5.43
CA GLY A 172 3.83 -2.51 5.91
C GLY A 172 3.61 -3.04 7.32
N ALA A 173 4.23 -4.17 7.66
CA ALA A 173 4.16 -4.74 9.01
C ALA A 173 4.86 -3.84 10.04
N HIS A 174 6.02 -3.27 9.70
CA HIS A 174 6.70 -2.30 10.55
C HIS A 174 5.86 -1.03 10.73
N ALA A 175 5.21 -0.53 9.68
CA ALA A 175 4.33 0.63 9.78
C ALA A 175 3.18 0.40 10.78
N ILE A 176 2.53 -0.76 10.71
CA ILE A 176 1.46 -1.17 11.64
C ILE A 176 2.03 -1.29 13.07
N GLY A 177 3.21 -1.89 13.24
CA GLY A 177 3.89 -2.01 14.53
C GLY A 177 4.21 -0.65 15.17
N GLU A 178 4.79 0.28 14.40
CA GLU A 178 5.09 1.64 14.88
C GLU A 178 3.80 2.40 15.26
N ALA A 179 2.77 2.30 14.43
CA ALA A 179 1.47 2.92 14.70
C ALA A 179 0.83 2.35 15.98
N LEU A 180 0.89 1.04 16.18
CA LEU A 180 0.46 0.37 17.41
C LEU A 180 1.18 0.94 18.63
N MET A 181 2.51 1.07 18.56
CA MET A 181 3.33 1.61 19.66
C MET A 181 2.94 3.06 19.99
N LEU A 182 2.75 3.91 18.98
CA LEU A 182 2.33 5.30 19.17
C LEU A 182 0.98 5.43 19.89
N ILE A 183 0.01 4.58 19.58
CA ILE A 183 -1.29 4.59 20.28
C ILE A 183 -1.13 4.02 21.69
N ARG A 184 -0.45 2.88 21.82
CA ARG A 184 -0.25 2.15 23.07
C ARG A 184 0.45 2.99 24.14
N ASP A 185 1.42 3.79 23.71
CA ASP A 185 2.22 4.67 24.56
C ASP A 185 1.56 6.05 24.76
N GLY A 186 0.37 6.27 24.20
CA GLY A 186 -0.46 7.44 24.45
C GLY A 186 -0.17 8.65 23.57
N HIS A 187 0.72 8.53 22.58
CA HIS A 187 1.08 9.61 21.68
C HIS A 187 -0.04 9.96 20.68
N GLN A 188 -0.81 8.97 20.24
CA GLN A 188 -1.93 9.12 19.28
C GLN A 188 -3.18 8.37 19.76
N ASP A 189 -4.33 8.71 19.19
CA ASP A 189 -5.60 8.01 19.43
C ASP A 189 -6.05 7.19 18.22
N VAL A 190 -5.73 7.68 17.02
CA VAL A 190 -6.03 7.03 15.73
C VAL A 190 -4.77 7.02 14.88
N MET A 191 -4.52 5.92 14.18
CA MET A 191 -3.47 5.80 13.17
C MET A 191 -4.01 5.11 11.93
N LEU A 192 -3.81 5.72 10.76
CA LEU A 192 -3.94 5.02 9.49
C LEU A 192 -2.59 4.36 9.18
N ALA A 193 -2.55 3.03 9.21
CA ALA A 193 -1.29 2.30 9.09
C ALA A 193 -1.36 1.09 8.16
N GLY A 194 -0.32 0.86 7.38
CA GLY A 194 -0.33 -0.23 6.40
C GLY A 194 0.84 -0.18 5.44
N GLY A 195 0.64 -0.65 4.20
CA GLY A 195 1.66 -0.61 3.15
C GLY A 195 1.09 -0.48 1.75
N ALA A 196 1.92 0.00 0.83
CA ALA A 196 1.59 0.11 -0.59
C ALA A 196 2.81 -0.10 -1.47
N GLU A 197 2.62 -0.73 -2.63
CA GLU A 197 3.67 -0.97 -3.61
C GLU A 197 3.10 -1.10 -5.03
N ALA A 198 3.83 -0.62 -6.03
CA ALA A 198 3.49 -0.78 -7.45
C ALA A 198 4.73 -1.12 -8.29
N PRO A 199 5.34 -2.31 -8.10
CA PRO A 199 6.67 -2.61 -8.61
C PRO A 199 6.65 -3.24 -10.01
N ILE A 200 5.47 -3.35 -10.65
CA ILE A 200 5.28 -4.03 -11.93
C ILE A 200 5.62 -3.08 -13.08
N CYS A 201 6.92 -2.87 -13.26
CA CYS A 201 7.52 -2.19 -14.41
C CYS A 201 8.74 -3.00 -14.90
N LEU A 202 9.32 -2.64 -16.04
CA LEU A 202 10.42 -3.41 -16.63
C LEU A 202 11.63 -3.47 -15.69
N LEU A 203 11.97 -2.36 -15.04
CA LEU A 203 13.06 -2.24 -14.07
C LEU A 203 12.80 -3.08 -12.82
N GLY A 204 11.58 -3.07 -12.30
CA GLY A 204 11.19 -3.84 -11.12
C GLY A 204 11.23 -5.34 -11.39
N VAL A 205 10.50 -5.81 -12.40
CA VAL A 205 10.45 -7.24 -12.76
C VAL A 205 11.80 -7.73 -13.26
N GLY A 206 12.51 -6.93 -14.07
CA GLY A 206 13.84 -7.23 -14.57
C GLY A 206 14.88 -7.34 -13.46
N GLY A 207 14.86 -6.43 -12.48
CA GLY A 207 15.75 -6.47 -11.31
C GLY A 207 15.57 -7.75 -10.48
N PHE A 208 14.33 -8.10 -10.13
CA PHE A 208 14.07 -9.35 -9.40
C PHE A 208 14.32 -10.61 -10.24
N SER A 209 14.12 -10.54 -11.56
CA SER A 209 14.48 -11.63 -12.48
C SER A 209 15.99 -11.86 -12.52
N ALA A 210 16.79 -10.79 -12.57
CA ALA A 210 18.26 -10.88 -12.56
C ALA A 210 18.78 -11.51 -11.26
N MET A 211 18.13 -11.25 -10.14
CA MET A 211 18.41 -11.89 -8.85
C MET A 211 17.92 -13.34 -8.74
N ARG A 212 17.23 -13.86 -9.78
CA ARG A 212 16.59 -15.19 -9.78
C ARG A 212 15.60 -15.38 -8.62
N ALA A 213 14.93 -14.30 -8.22
CA ALA A 213 13.99 -14.31 -7.10
C ALA A 213 12.55 -14.64 -7.52
N LEU A 214 12.22 -14.41 -8.80
CA LEU A 214 10.88 -14.62 -9.35
C LEU A 214 10.67 -16.06 -9.85
N ALA A 215 9.43 -16.54 -9.73
CA ALA A 215 9.00 -17.77 -10.37
C ALA A 215 9.08 -17.64 -11.90
N THR A 216 9.60 -18.67 -12.58
CA THR A 216 9.86 -18.63 -14.04
C THR A 216 9.37 -19.88 -14.79
N ASN A 217 9.15 -21.00 -14.08
CA ASN A 217 8.72 -22.26 -14.69
C ASN A 217 7.19 -22.38 -14.87
N PHE A 218 6.42 -21.38 -14.43
CA PHE A 218 4.96 -21.40 -14.42
C PHE A 218 4.33 -20.25 -15.23
N ASN A 219 5.06 -19.73 -16.22
CA ASN A 219 4.54 -18.68 -17.09
C ASN A 219 3.26 -19.11 -17.84
N ASP A 220 3.14 -20.39 -18.19
CA ASP A 220 1.98 -20.95 -18.90
C ASP A 220 0.83 -21.36 -17.96
N GLU A 221 1.09 -21.41 -16.65
CA GLU A 221 0.08 -21.71 -15.61
C GLU A 221 0.15 -20.69 -14.45
N PRO A 222 -0.11 -19.38 -14.71
CA PRO A 222 0.17 -18.31 -13.75
C PRO A 222 -0.53 -18.51 -12.40
N ALA A 223 -1.77 -18.99 -12.43
CA ALA A 223 -2.58 -19.22 -11.23
C ALA A 223 -2.01 -20.27 -10.26
N ARG A 224 -1.04 -21.08 -10.72
CA ARG A 224 -0.38 -22.11 -9.90
C ARG A 224 1.03 -21.70 -9.49
N ALA A 225 1.56 -20.57 -9.97
CA ALA A 225 2.96 -20.21 -9.80
C ALA A 225 3.33 -19.91 -8.34
N SER A 226 2.50 -19.13 -7.64
CA SER A 226 2.69 -18.89 -6.21
C SER A 226 2.23 -20.10 -5.41
N ARG A 227 3.18 -20.93 -5.01
CA ARG A 227 2.94 -22.20 -4.28
C ARG A 227 3.81 -22.31 -3.02
N PRO A 228 3.54 -21.51 -1.99
CA PRO A 228 4.27 -21.57 -0.73
C PRO A 228 4.35 -23.01 -0.20
N PHE A 229 5.53 -23.41 0.27
CA PHE A 229 5.81 -24.74 0.84
C PHE A 229 5.75 -25.94 -0.11
N ASP A 230 5.28 -25.79 -1.36
CA ASP A 230 5.31 -26.85 -2.36
C ASP A 230 6.74 -27.21 -2.77
N ALA A 231 7.01 -28.49 -3.05
CA ALA A 231 8.34 -28.99 -3.43
C ALA A 231 8.84 -28.41 -4.76
N ARG A 232 7.93 -28.00 -5.65
CA ARG A 232 8.23 -27.42 -6.96
C ARG A 232 8.15 -25.89 -6.99
N ARG A 233 8.13 -25.22 -5.83
CA ARG A 233 8.23 -23.75 -5.77
C ARG A 233 9.59 -23.30 -6.33
N ASP A 234 9.61 -22.25 -7.14
CA ASP A 234 10.81 -21.80 -7.86
C ASP A 234 11.08 -20.30 -7.75
N GLY A 235 10.36 -19.60 -6.87
CA GLY A 235 10.50 -18.16 -6.63
C GLY A 235 9.17 -17.57 -6.13
N PHE A 236 9.18 -16.29 -5.78
CA PHE A 236 7.93 -15.59 -5.49
C PHE A 236 7.31 -15.04 -6.79
N VAL A 237 6.01 -14.72 -6.76
CA VAL A 237 5.36 -13.99 -7.85
C VAL A 237 5.18 -12.54 -7.42
N ILE A 238 5.73 -11.61 -8.20
CA ILE A 238 5.62 -10.18 -7.91
C ILE A 238 4.17 -9.71 -8.04
N ALA A 239 3.75 -8.80 -7.16
CA ALA A 239 2.41 -8.24 -7.15
C ALA A 239 2.43 -6.77 -6.73
N GLU A 240 1.35 -6.06 -7.01
CA GLU A 240 1.13 -4.67 -6.62
C GLU A 240 -0.14 -4.53 -5.76
N GLY A 241 -0.27 -3.40 -5.07
CA GLY A 241 -1.46 -3.08 -4.29
C GLY A 241 -1.17 -2.27 -3.04
N ALA A 242 -2.18 -2.16 -2.18
CA ALA A 242 -2.10 -1.53 -0.87
C ALA A 242 -3.06 -2.16 0.13
N GLY A 243 -2.68 -2.11 1.40
CA GLY A 243 -3.54 -2.43 2.53
C GLY A 243 -3.34 -1.39 3.62
N VAL A 244 -4.43 -0.81 4.12
CA VAL A 244 -4.44 0.19 5.20
C VAL A 244 -5.43 -0.23 6.28
N LEU A 245 -5.00 -0.09 7.53
CA LEU A 245 -5.81 -0.32 8.73
C LEU A 245 -6.08 1.03 9.40
N VAL A 246 -7.27 1.18 9.97
CA VAL A 246 -7.53 2.19 11.01
C VAL A 246 -7.31 1.52 12.36
N LEU A 247 -6.17 1.85 12.98
CA LEU A 247 -5.86 1.48 14.35
C LEU A 247 -6.37 2.57 15.28
N GLU A 248 -7.03 2.18 16.36
CA GLU A 248 -7.68 3.11 17.27
C GLU A 248 -7.51 2.67 18.72
N GLU A 249 -7.41 3.63 19.63
CA GLU A 249 -7.44 3.29 21.03
C GLU A 249 -8.83 2.80 21.46
N LEU A 250 -8.87 1.72 22.26
CA LEU A 250 -10.11 1.04 22.62
C LEU A 250 -11.18 1.96 23.22
N GLU A 251 -10.85 2.80 24.20
CA GLU A 251 -11.84 3.68 24.81
C GLU A 251 -12.25 4.82 23.87
N HIS A 252 -11.35 5.28 22.99
CA HIS A 252 -11.68 6.19 21.90
C HIS A 252 -12.69 5.57 20.92
N ALA A 253 -12.43 4.34 20.45
CA ALA A 253 -13.32 3.58 19.59
C ALA A 253 -14.70 3.36 20.24
N ARG A 254 -14.72 2.98 21.53
CA ARG A 254 -15.96 2.78 22.30
C ARG A 254 -16.79 4.05 22.43
N ARG A 255 -16.18 5.20 22.74
CA ARG A 255 -16.88 6.48 22.90
C ARG A 255 -17.65 6.89 21.64
N ARG A 256 -17.14 6.54 20.45
CA ARG A 256 -17.82 6.82 19.18
C ARG A 256 -18.67 5.66 18.65
N GLY A 257 -18.79 4.56 19.38
CA GLY A 257 -19.56 3.38 18.96
C GLY A 257 -18.97 2.65 17.75
N ALA A 258 -17.64 2.67 17.58
CA ALA A 258 -16.98 2.02 16.46
C ALA A 258 -17.18 0.49 16.47
N ARG A 259 -17.34 -0.09 15.27
CA ARG A 259 -17.16 -1.54 15.11
C ARG A 259 -15.69 -1.89 15.34
N VAL A 260 -15.45 -3.01 16.02
CA VAL A 260 -14.11 -3.54 16.30
C VAL A 260 -13.97 -4.90 15.62
N TYR A 261 -12.95 -5.06 14.80
CA TYR A 261 -12.61 -6.35 14.19
C TYR A 261 -11.85 -7.28 15.15
N ALA A 262 -10.86 -6.73 15.85
CA ALA A 262 -9.98 -7.42 16.79
C ALA A 262 -9.35 -6.45 17.80
#